data_AF-D8GU81-F1
#
_entry.id   AF-D8GU81-F1
#
_cell.length_a   1.000
_cell.length_b   1.000
_cell.length_c   1.000
_cell.angle_alpha   90.00
_cell.angle_beta   90.00
_cell.angle_gamma   90.00
#
_symmetry.space_group_name_H-M   'P 1'
#
loop_
_entity.id
_entity.type
_entity.pdbx_description
1 polymer ?
#
loop_
_entity_poly.entity_id
_entity_poly.type
_entity_poly.pdbx_seq_one_letter_code
_entity_poly.pdbx_strand_id
1 'polypeptide(L)'
;MLHSIANNKVVMTMQERILIMNSSICDEKGNLKRVLKCFDKSIREKDLQKIKDIDFEVFQLIKTRDAIEEIENNMSTEWKPTRYNGIIKEPCQLCGNRKSEEKFTIRNKSNHNELLVGTRCIHRFDNLEDKLSGIPVDQYAKYAKTSPQKLKRIIYFNSICPDGKSIFLIWKHKYEKFDILFPKNYDIEFSNILKLSKRIYNSYINGKIPQKQVNTFKKWVNEFNYFYKKCEQFYNTHKDDKYVCTRKIADFLLKSKLNTTLEYIQRTGEIKKEVAPYVYHIDFIKRFKKDIEKVFLQYKIILKGINNNYVIFSYEYKQFAAVFLEVSLKNFTRQFYSIFYGNVQYDEYNLFSELNVCNDYDSVYNFIGILNGLLKHSQYKFYINNELYNKQVMELQNKNTEQYTNIELNNFLKKHMYVFYMNENSARIKMLSYIKKVKGWKDQMDKDKYDIGDISSEWSVN
;
A
#
# COMPACT_ATOMS: atom_id res chain seq x y z
N MET A 1 23.10 -50.84 -38.14
CA MET A 1 23.95 -50.35 -37.04
C MET A 1 23.61 -48.87 -36.81
N LEU A 2 22.68 -48.57 -35.92
CA LEU A 2 22.38 -47.21 -35.46
C LEU A 2 22.22 -47.31 -33.94
N HIS A 3 23.33 -47.13 -33.23
CA HIS A 3 23.33 -46.93 -31.79
C HIS A 3 22.60 -45.61 -31.52
N SER A 4 21.34 -45.67 -31.07
CA SER A 4 20.74 -44.53 -30.40
C SER A 4 21.53 -44.30 -29.12
N ILE A 5 22.20 -43.15 -29.03
CA ILE A 5 22.80 -42.67 -27.79
C ILE A 5 21.65 -42.52 -26.79
N ALA A 6 21.45 -43.53 -25.94
CA ALA A 6 20.48 -43.46 -24.87
C ALA A 6 20.94 -42.33 -23.93
N ASN A 7 20.24 -41.20 -23.99
CA ASN A 7 20.48 -40.06 -23.14
C ASN A 7 20.53 -40.51 -21.69
N ASN A 8 21.62 -40.21 -20.99
CA ASN A 8 21.85 -40.67 -19.63
C ASN A 8 21.10 -39.80 -18.59
N LYS A 9 20.05 -39.10 -19.04
CA LYS A 9 19.26 -38.13 -18.29
C LYS A 9 18.49 -38.85 -17.18
N VAL A 10 18.54 -38.27 -15.98
CA VAL A 10 17.83 -38.81 -14.81
C VAL A 10 16.37 -38.39 -14.91
N VAL A 11 15.47 -39.37 -14.84
CA VAL A 11 14.02 -39.15 -14.87
C VAL A 11 13.49 -39.01 -13.44
N MET A 12 13.96 -39.90 -12.56
CA MET A 12 13.64 -39.90 -11.13
C MET A 12 14.92 -40.12 -10.33
N THR A 13 15.20 -39.23 -9.38
CA THR A 13 16.37 -39.37 -8.51
C THR A 13 16.16 -40.48 -7.47
N MET A 14 17.26 -40.97 -6.88
CA MET A 14 17.19 -41.95 -5.80
C MET A 14 16.33 -41.44 -4.62
N GLN A 15 16.43 -40.15 -4.29
CA GLN A 15 15.66 -39.54 -3.20
C GLN A 15 14.16 -39.54 -3.51
N GLU A 16 13.76 -39.13 -4.71
CA GLU A 16 12.36 -39.18 -5.17
C GLU A 16 11.85 -40.61 -5.16
N ARG A 17 12.62 -41.56 -5.71
CA ARG A 17 12.24 -42.98 -5.73
C ARG A 17 11.93 -43.51 -4.33
N ILE A 18 12.83 -43.27 -3.38
CA ILE A 18 12.67 -43.78 -2.01
C ILE A 18 11.52 -43.06 -1.31
N LEU A 19 11.32 -41.76 -1.53
CA LEU A 19 10.19 -41.03 -0.97
C LEU A 19 8.86 -41.58 -1.51
N ILE A 20 8.73 -41.72 -2.84
CA ILE A 20 7.54 -42.25 -3.52
C ILE A 20 7.23 -43.68 -3.06
N MET A 21 8.24 -44.54 -2.96
CA MET A 21 8.09 -45.92 -2.50
C MET A 21 7.51 -46.07 -1.09
N ASN A 22 7.68 -45.06 -0.24
CA ASN A 22 7.20 -45.07 1.14
C ASN A 22 5.98 -44.15 1.35
N SER A 23 5.49 -43.51 0.29
CA SER A 23 4.32 -42.62 0.30
C SER A 23 3.02 -43.35 -0.01
N SER A 24 1.88 -42.70 0.27
CA SER A 24 0.55 -43.31 0.15
C SER A 24 0.18 -43.72 -1.28
N ILE A 25 0.70 -43.04 -2.31
CA ILE A 25 0.49 -43.39 -3.73
C ILE A 25 0.89 -44.83 -4.07
N CYS A 26 1.88 -45.38 -3.37
CA CYS A 26 2.30 -46.76 -3.56
C CYS A 26 1.33 -47.78 -2.92
N ASP A 27 0.53 -47.33 -1.95
CA ASP A 27 -0.53 -48.12 -1.34
C ASP A 27 -1.79 -48.09 -2.24
N GLU A 28 -2.02 -47.00 -2.98
CA GLU A 28 -3.11 -46.85 -3.97
C GLU A 28 -2.80 -47.51 -5.32
N LYS A 29 -1.55 -47.44 -5.77
CA LYS A 29 -1.08 -48.00 -7.06
C LYS A 29 -0.20 -49.23 -6.78
N GLY A 30 -0.86 -50.37 -6.56
CA GLY A 30 -0.23 -51.58 -6.00
C GLY A 30 1.06 -52.06 -6.69
N ASN A 31 1.21 -51.86 -8.00
CA ASN A 31 2.42 -52.28 -8.71
C ASN A 31 3.57 -51.26 -8.69
N LEU A 32 3.31 -49.97 -8.40
CA LEU A 32 4.31 -48.91 -8.42
C LEU A 32 5.46 -49.22 -7.47
N LYS A 33 5.15 -49.60 -6.23
CA LYS A 33 6.15 -49.97 -5.22
C LYS A 33 7.01 -51.15 -5.66
N ARG A 34 6.41 -52.16 -6.30
CA ARG A 34 7.09 -53.36 -6.79
C ARG A 34 8.07 -53.01 -7.91
N VAL A 35 7.64 -52.19 -8.86
CA VAL A 35 8.47 -51.76 -10.00
C VAL A 35 9.62 -50.86 -9.56
N LEU A 36 9.37 -49.90 -8.66
CA LEU A 36 10.42 -49.01 -8.15
C LEU A 36 11.47 -49.76 -7.29
N LYS A 37 11.12 -50.90 -6.69
CA LYS A 37 12.07 -51.78 -5.96
C LYS A 37 13.07 -52.47 -6.88
N CYS A 38 12.79 -52.61 -8.18
CA CYS A 38 13.71 -53.26 -9.13
C CYS A 38 14.97 -52.41 -9.43
N PHE A 39 15.05 -51.19 -8.92
CA PHE A 39 16.14 -50.26 -9.16
C PHE A 39 16.80 -49.89 -7.84
N ASP A 40 18.13 -50.02 -7.72
CA ASP A 40 18.82 -49.64 -6.47
C ASP A 40 19.19 -48.15 -6.41
N LYS A 41 19.25 -47.48 -7.57
CA LYS A 41 19.70 -46.09 -7.74
C LYS A 41 18.60 -45.22 -8.39
N SER A 42 18.97 -44.05 -8.90
CA SER A 42 18.10 -43.20 -9.72
C SER A 42 17.66 -43.92 -11.00
N ILE A 43 16.45 -43.65 -11.46
CA ILE A 43 15.90 -44.15 -12.72
C ILE A 43 16.28 -43.18 -13.84
N ARG A 44 16.89 -43.70 -14.90
CA ARG A 44 17.29 -42.93 -16.09
C ARG A 44 16.40 -43.28 -17.27
N GLU A 45 16.46 -42.48 -18.34
CA GLU A 45 15.63 -42.73 -19.54
C GLU A 45 15.79 -44.15 -20.11
N LYS A 46 17.02 -44.69 -20.10
CA LYS A 46 17.29 -46.08 -20.52
C LYS A 46 16.56 -47.14 -19.68
N ASP A 47 16.21 -46.81 -18.44
CA ASP A 47 15.53 -47.72 -17.52
C ASP A 47 14.01 -47.71 -17.75
N LEU A 48 13.47 -46.67 -18.40
CA LEU A 48 12.04 -46.56 -18.70
C LEU A 48 11.54 -47.68 -19.63
N GLN A 49 12.37 -48.16 -20.56
CA GLN A 49 12.00 -49.28 -21.42
C GLN A 49 11.80 -50.55 -20.59
N LYS A 50 12.67 -50.82 -19.62
CA LYS A 50 12.51 -51.95 -18.69
C LYS A 50 11.24 -51.82 -17.87
N ILE A 51 10.91 -50.61 -17.43
CA ILE A 51 9.67 -50.32 -16.68
C ILE A 51 8.45 -50.60 -17.56
N LYS A 52 8.46 -50.18 -18.82
CA LYS A 52 7.40 -50.43 -19.81
C LYS A 52 7.17 -51.93 -20.02
N ASP A 53 8.25 -52.71 -20.06
CA ASP A 53 8.20 -54.16 -20.25
C ASP A 53 7.70 -54.91 -18.99
N ILE A 54 7.92 -54.34 -17.79
CA ILE A 54 7.44 -54.91 -16.52
C ILE A 54 5.98 -54.53 -16.24
N ASP A 55 5.63 -53.25 -16.41
CA ASP A 55 4.32 -52.70 -16.10
C ASP A 55 4.08 -51.40 -16.89
N PHE A 56 3.21 -51.49 -17.91
CA PHE A 56 2.88 -50.37 -18.79
C PHE A 56 2.16 -49.23 -18.06
N GLU A 57 1.32 -49.53 -17.05
CA GLU A 57 0.59 -48.50 -16.30
C GLU A 57 1.54 -47.69 -15.43
N VAL A 58 2.48 -48.36 -14.74
CA VAL A 58 3.54 -47.67 -13.99
C VAL A 58 4.40 -46.85 -14.94
N PHE A 59 4.78 -47.39 -16.11
CA PHE A 59 5.50 -46.62 -17.12
C PHE A 59 4.75 -45.33 -17.51
N GLN A 60 3.44 -45.40 -17.78
CA GLN A 60 2.66 -44.20 -18.12
C GLN A 60 2.64 -43.16 -16.99
N LEU A 61 2.68 -43.62 -15.73
CA LEU A 61 2.70 -42.76 -14.55
C LEU A 61 4.04 -42.02 -14.36
N ILE A 62 5.17 -42.60 -14.77
CA ILE A 62 6.51 -42.06 -14.47
C ILE A 62 7.38 -41.75 -15.70
N LYS A 63 6.82 -41.83 -16.92
CA LYS A 63 7.56 -41.67 -18.18
C LYS A 63 8.19 -40.30 -18.39
N THR A 64 7.70 -39.24 -17.74
CA THR A 64 8.21 -37.86 -17.90
C THR A 64 8.67 -37.28 -16.57
N ARG A 65 9.58 -36.30 -16.64
CA ARG A 65 10.05 -35.57 -15.46
C ARG A 65 8.90 -34.79 -14.79
N ASP A 66 8.07 -34.13 -15.58
CA ASP A 66 6.92 -33.34 -15.07
C ASP A 66 5.96 -34.22 -14.24
N ALA A 67 5.70 -35.46 -14.68
CA ALA A 67 4.88 -36.40 -13.93
C ALA A 67 5.52 -36.78 -12.59
N ILE A 68 6.85 -36.92 -12.55
CA ILE A 68 7.58 -37.15 -11.29
C ILE A 68 7.49 -35.94 -10.37
N GLU A 69 7.62 -34.72 -10.90
CA GLU A 69 7.53 -33.49 -10.11
C GLU A 69 6.14 -33.28 -9.52
N GLU A 70 5.08 -33.60 -10.27
CA GLU A 70 3.72 -33.57 -9.77
C GLU A 70 3.49 -34.60 -8.65
N ILE A 71 3.96 -35.83 -8.84
CA ILE A 71 3.91 -36.88 -7.80
C ILE A 71 4.71 -36.43 -6.57
N GLU A 72 5.92 -35.90 -6.75
CA GLU A 72 6.78 -35.40 -5.67
C GLU A 72 6.11 -34.27 -4.89
N ASN A 73 5.52 -33.30 -5.58
CA ASN A 73 4.82 -32.17 -4.96
C ASN A 73 3.65 -32.62 -4.10
N ASN A 74 2.84 -33.56 -4.59
CA ASN A 74 1.72 -34.10 -3.85
C ASN A 74 2.21 -34.92 -2.63
N MET A 75 3.15 -35.83 -2.84
CA MET A 75 3.62 -36.76 -1.81
C MET A 75 4.43 -36.07 -0.71
N SER A 76 5.23 -35.05 -1.03
CA SER A 76 6.05 -34.33 -0.05
C SER A 76 5.23 -33.68 1.06
N THR A 77 3.99 -33.27 0.78
CA THR A 77 3.06 -32.71 1.80
C THR A 77 2.63 -33.74 2.87
N GLU A 78 2.71 -35.03 2.56
CA GLU A 78 2.38 -36.12 3.47
C GLU A 78 3.43 -36.31 4.56
N TRP A 79 4.66 -35.84 4.33
CA TRP A 79 5.78 -36.09 5.23
C TRP A 79 5.94 -34.97 6.26
N LYS A 80 6.21 -35.36 7.51
CA LYS A 80 6.61 -34.43 8.58
C LYS A 80 7.73 -34.98 9.45
N PRO A 81 8.62 -34.14 9.97
CA PRO A 81 9.61 -34.54 10.95
C PRO A 81 8.94 -34.87 12.28
N THR A 82 9.32 -36.00 12.87
CA THR A 82 8.77 -36.47 14.15
C THR A 82 9.82 -36.53 15.25
N ARG A 83 11.11 -36.66 14.90
CA ARG A 83 12.18 -36.82 15.89
C ARG A 83 13.52 -36.30 15.38
N TYR A 84 14.26 -35.64 16.27
CA TYR A 84 15.70 -35.44 16.10
C TYR A 84 16.44 -36.56 16.82
N ASN A 85 17.25 -37.33 16.09
CA ASN A 85 17.92 -38.51 16.62
C ASN A 85 19.38 -38.26 17.02
N GLY A 86 19.90 -37.05 16.81
CA GLY A 86 21.29 -36.73 17.11
C GLY A 86 22.25 -37.31 16.09
N ILE A 87 23.47 -37.65 16.56
CA ILE A 87 24.52 -38.22 15.72
C ILE A 87 24.30 -39.74 15.64
N ILE A 88 23.96 -40.25 14.45
CA ILE A 88 23.82 -41.69 14.19
C ILE A 88 24.67 -42.05 12.97
N LYS A 89 25.47 -43.12 13.11
CA LYS A 89 26.41 -43.61 12.06
C LYS A 89 25.74 -44.36 10.91
N GLU A 90 24.42 -44.46 10.90
CA GLU A 90 23.65 -45.09 9.84
C GLU A 90 23.58 -44.20 8.59
N PRO A 91 23.55 -44.75 7.36
CA PRO A 91 23.35 -43.95 6.15
C PRO A 91 21.99 -43.23 6.16
N CYS A 92 21.89 -42.08 5.51
CA CYS A 92 20.57 -41.48 5.25
C CYS A 92 19.77 -42.41 4.33
N GLN A 93 18.54 -42.76 4.72
CA GLN A 93 17.70 -43.69 3.95
C GLN A 93 17.23 -43.09 2.63
N LEU A 94 17.11 -41.76 2.49
CA LEU A 94 16.72 -41.11 1.23
C LEU A 94 17.86 -41.04 0.19
N CYS A 95 19.09 -40.74 0.61
CA CYS A 95 20.20 -40.49 -0.33
C CYS A 95 21.38 -41.46 -0.23
N GLY A 96 21.35 -42.38 0.74
CA GLY A 96 22.45 -43.31 1.01
C GLY A 96 23.71 -42.68 1.62
N ASN A 97 23.73 -41.36 1.89
CA ASN A 97 24.94 -40.68 2.36
C ASN A 97 25.33 -41.13 3.79
N ARG A 98 26.53 -41.70 3.91
CA ARG A 98 27.15 -42.16 5.17
C ARG A 98 27.84 -41.03 5.96
N LYS A 99 28.18 -39.91 5.32
CA LYS A 99 28.85 -38.76 5.95
C LYS A 99 27.89 -37.81 6.66
N SER A 100 26.58 -38.00 6.52
CA SER A 100 25.59 -37.20 7.24
C SER A 100 25.51 -37.69 8.68
N GLU A 101 26.18 -37.02 9.60
CA GLU A 101 26.24 -37.43 11.01
C GLU A 101 24.92 -37.18 11.75
N GLU A 102 24.31 -36.01 11.57
CA GLU A 102 23.02 -35.69 12.17
C GLU A 102 21.86 -36.36 11.44
N LYS A 103 20.95 -36.95 12.20
CA LYS A 103 19.75 -37.62 11.68
C LYS A 103 18.45 -37.12 12.29
N PHE A 104 17.41 -37.21 11.46
CA PHE A 104 16.03 -36.91 11.79
C PHE A 104 15.14 -38.08 11.35
N THR A 105 14.07 -38.35 12.09
CA THR A 105 12.99 -39.22 11.61
C THR A 105 11.93 -38.35 10.97
N ILE A 106 11.58 -38.64 9.72
CA ILE A 106 10.36 -38.14 9.08
C ILE A 106 9.33 -39.28 9.04
N ARG A 107 8.05 -38.94 9.21
CA ARG A 107 6.93 -39.88 9.15
C ARG A 107 5.90 -39.39 8.14
N ASN A 108 5.37 -40.32 7.34
CA ASN A 108 4.23 -40.08 6.49
C ASN A 108 2.94 -40.00 7.32
N LYS A 109 2.13 -38.95 7.11
CA LYS A 109 0.89 -38.69 7.85
C LYS A 109 -0.19 -39.73 7.54
N SER A 110 -0.22 -40.27 6.32
CA SER A 110 -1.26 -41.16 5.81
C SER A 110 -1.00 -42.62 6.14
N ASN A 111 0.19 -43.14 5.84
CA ASN A 111 0.51 -44.57 6.01
C ASN A 111 1.48 -44.88 7.16
N HIS A 112 1.90 -43.86 7.90
CA HIS A 112 2.78 -43.97 9.08
C HIS A 112 4.18 -44.55 8.84
N ASN A 113 4.60 -44.70 7.57
CA ASN A 113 5.97 -45.09 7.25
C ASN A 113 6.97 -44.06 7.77
N GLU A 114 8.12 -44.53 8.25
CA GLU A 114 9.18 -43.69 8.80
C GLU A 114 10.47 -43.83 8.00
N LEU A 115 11.18 -42.69 7.83
CA LEU A 115 12.49 -42.64 7.21
C LEU A 115 13.47 -41.87 8.09
N LEU A 116 14.68 -42.39 8.22
CA LEU A 116 15.84 -41.78 8.84
C LEU A 116 16.61 -40.96 7.80
N VAL A 117 16.58 -39.63 7.96
CA VAL A 117 17.08 -38.69 6.96
C VAL A 117 18.17 -37.80 7.53
N GLY A 118 19.11 -37.40 6.68
CA GLY A 118 20.17 -36.46 7.04
C GLY A 118 19.73 -35.00 6.91
N THR A 119 20.50 -34.07 7.47
CA THR A 119 20.23 -32.62 7.45
C THR A 119 20.00 -32.06 6.04
N ARG A 120 20.68 -32.56 5.01
CA ARG A 120 20.42 -32.12 3.63
C ARG A 120 19.11 -32.63 3.05
N CYS A 121 18.67 -33.82 3.45
CA CYS A 121 17.49 -34.46 2.88
C CYS A 121 16.18 -34.00 3.52
N ILE A 122 16.22 -33.54 4.78
CA ILE A 122 15.04 -32.97 5.45
C ILE A 122 14.63 -31.62 4.86
N HIS A 123 15.55 -30.89 4.22
CA HIS A 123 15.30 -29.59 3.55
C HIS A 123 15.11 -29.69 2.05
N ARG A 124 15.18 -30.90 1.48
CA ARG A 124 15.24 -31.07 0.01
C ARG A 124 13.88 -30.87 -0.66
N PHE A 125 12.80 -31.15 0.06
CA PHE A 125 11.46 -31.14 -0.51
C PHE A 125 10.75 -29.88 -0.03
N ASP A 126 10.43 -29.00 -0.97
CA ASP A 126 9.89 -27.66 -0.68
C ASP A 126 8.55 -27.71 0.08
N ASN A 127 7.77 -28.77 -0.11
CA ASN A 127 6.47 -28.93 0.55
C ASN A 127 6.49 -29.83 1.80
N LEU A 128 7.67 -30.30 2.23
CA LEU A 128 7.80 -31.06 3.48
C LEU A 128 7.68 -30.10 4.67
N GLU A 129 6.91 -30.49 5.68
CA GLU A 129 6.73 -29.67 6.88
C GLU A 129 8.07 -29.46 7.61
N ASP A 130 8.61 -28.25 7.64
CA ASP A 130 9.98 -27.97 8.11
C ASP A 130 10.12 -27.80 9.63
N LYS A 131 9.05 -28.11 10.39
CA LYS A 131 8.97 -27.84 11.83
C LYS A 131 8.87 -29.10 12.66
N LEU A 132 9.74 -29.21 13.65
CA LEU A 132 9.67 -30.19 14.72
C LEU A 132 9.17 -29.52 16.00
N SER A 133 8.01 -29.94 16.51
CA SER A 133 7.36 -29.33 17.69
C SER A 133 7.15 -27.80 17.55
N GLY A 134 6.82 -27.34 16.34
CA GLY A 134 6.63 -25.91 16.04
C GLY A 134 7.92 -25.08 15.91
N ILE A 135 9.09 -25.73 15.88
CA ILE A 135 10.40 -25.09 15.74
C ILE A 135 11.02 -25.55 14.42
N PRO A 136 11.58 -24.66 13.58
CA PRO A 136 12.33 -25.06 12.39
C PRO A 136 13.40 -26.10 12.73
N VAL A 137 13.52 -27.14 11.93
CA VAL A 137 14.38 -28.32 12.18
C VAL A 137 15.82 -27.93 12.56
N ASP A 138 16.42 -26.96 11.87
CA ASP A 138 17.79 -26.49 12.16
C ASP A 138 17.92 -25.83 13.54
N GLN A 139 16.92 -25.00 13.90
CA GLN A 139 16.90 -24.37 15.22
C GLN A 139 16.66 -25.40 16.32
N TYR A 140 15.83 -26.43 16.05
CA TYR A 140 15.63 -27.54 16.97
C TYR A 140 16.95 -28.28 17.24
N ALA A 141 17.68 -28.68 16.18
CA ALA A 141 18.96 -29.36 16.30
C ALA A 141 19.99 -28.51 17.06
N LYS A 142 20.06 -27.21 16.76
CA LYS A 142 20.92 -26.26 17.49
C LYS A 142 20.58 -26.22 18.98
N TYR A 143 19.32 -26.03 19.35
CA TYR A 143 18.93 -25.98 20.75
C TYR A 143 19.10 -27.33 21.47
N ALA A 144 18.88 -28.44 20.78
CA ALA A 144 19.12 -29.77 21.33
C ALA A 144 20.59 -29.96 21.72
N LYS A 145 21.53 -29.35 20.99
CA LYS A 145 22.96 -29.38 21.30
C LYS A 145 23.39 -28.36 22.35
N THR A 146 23.03 -27.09 22.14
CA THR A 146 23.60 -25.98 22.94
C THR A 146 22.78 -25.63 24.18
N SER A 147 21.49 -25.95 24.19
CA SER A 147 20.59 -25.53 25.27
C SER A 147 19.39 -26.48 25.44
N PRO A 148 19.58 -27.75 25.82
CA PRO A 148 18.50 -28.75 25.91
C PRO A 148 17.34 -28.32 26.82
N GLN A 149 17.64 -27.63 27.93
CA GLN A 149 16.63 -27.12 28.85
C GLN A 149 15.77 -26.01 28.24
N LYS A 150 16.37 -25.16 27.41
CA LYS A 150 15.65 -24.14 26.64
C LYS A 150 14.73 -24.79 25.62
N LEU A 151 15.20 -25.83 24.93
CA LEU A 151 14.40 -26.59 23.98
C LEU A 151 13.16 -27.20 24.64
N LYS A 152 13.32 -27.88 25.78
CA LYS A 152 12.19 -28.45 26.56
C LYS A 152 11.16 -27.38 26.92
N ARG A 153 11.61 -26.20 27.31
CA ARG A 153 10.74 -25.06 27.63
C ARG A 153 10.02 -24.51 26.38
N ILE A 154 10.67 -24.41 25.23
CA ILE A 154 10.00 -24.00 23.99
C ILE A 154 8.92 -25.02 23.60
N ILE A 155 9.25 -26.31 23.61
CA ILE A 155 8.31 -27.39 23.29
C ILE A 155 7.09 -27.33 24.22
N TYR A 156 7.32 -27.17 25.53
CA TYR A 156 6.24 -27.04 26.49
C TYR A 156 5.41 -25.76 26.29
N PHE A 157 6.05 -24.63 25.98
CA PHE A 157 5.31 -23.41 25.66
C PHE A 157 4.42 -23.60 24.44
N ASN A 158 4.95 -24.23 23.38
CA ASN A 158 4.22 -24.49 22.15
C ASN A 158 3.03 -25.45 22.36
N SER A 159 3.05 -26.33 23.38
CA SER A 159 1.88 -27.14 23.71
C SER A 159 0.75 -26.36 24.39
N ILE A 160 1.07 -25.24 25.07
CA ILE A 160 0.09 -24.32 25.64
C ILE A 160 -0.44 -23.33 24.60
N CYS A 161 0.46 -22.84 23.74
CA CYS A 161 0.18 -21.88 22.68
C CYS A 161 0.79 -22.40 21.37
N PRO A 162 0.00 -23.05 20.49
CA PRO A 162 0.50 -23.70 19.27
C PRO A 162 1.33 -22.79 18.36
N ASP A 163 0.96 -21.51 18.28
CA ASP A 163 1.68 -20.50 17.49
C ASP A 163 3.06 -20.14 18.09
N GLY A 164 3.35 -20.56 19.32
CA GLY A 164 4.62 -20.35 19.98
C GLY A 164 5.03 -18.87 20.00
N LYS A 165 6.28 -18.59 19.61
CA LYS A 165 6.79 -17.20 19.49
C LYS A 165 6.06 -16.38 18.42
N SER A 166 5.48 -17.03 17.40
CA SER A 166 4.85 -16.32 16.28
C SER A 166 3.54 -15.64 16.65
N ILE A 167 2.92 -16.03 17.77
CA ILE A 167 1.69 -15.43 18.29
C ILE A 167 1.75 -13.89 18.37
N PHE A 168 2.92 -13.33 18.73
CA PHE A 168 3.09 -11.88 18.86
C PHE A 168 3.06 -11.16 17.51
N LEU A 169 3.56 -11.81 16.44
CA LEU A 169 3.48 -11.27 15.09
C LEU A 169 2.04 -11.37 14.58
N ILE A 170 1.37 -12.51 14.82
CA ILE A 170 -0.05 -12.71 14.48
C ILE A 170 -0.91 -11.62 15.12
N TRP A 171 -0.72 -11.34 16.42
CA TRP A 171 -1.46 -10.28 17.12
C TRP A 171 -1.18 -8.89 16.54
N LYS A 172 0.08 -8.59 16.22
CA LYS A 172 0.47 -7.35 15.55
C LYS A 172 -0.22 -7.18 14.21
N HIS A 173 -0.17 -8.21 13.35
CA HIS A 173 -0.85 -8.18 12.06
C HIS A 173 -2.37 -8.04 12.18
N LYS A 174 -2.99 -8.72 13.16
CA LYS A 174 -4.43 -8.58 13.44
C LYS A 174 -4.80 -7.14 13.80
N TYR A 175 -4.06 -6.52 14.71
CA TYR A 175 -4.29 -5.12 15.09
C TYR A 175 -3.98 -4.15 13.93
N GLU A 176 -2.94 -4.43 13.15
CA GLU A 176 -2.54 -3.61 12.00
C GLU A 176 -3.47 -3.76 10.79
N LYS A 177 -4.44 -4.68 10.80
CA LYS A 177 -5.37 -4.85 9.67
C LYS A 177 -6.45 -3.77 9.59
N PHE A 178 -6.80 -3.14 10.71
CA PHE A 178 -7.82 -2.09 10.75
C PHE A 178 -7.34 -0.84 10.01
N ASP A 179 -8.16 -0.29 9.12
CA ASP A 179 -7.83 0.89 8.31
C ASP A 179 -8.19 2.23 8.99
N ILE A 180 -8.75 2.17 10.20
CA ILE A 180 -9.00 3.33 11.05
C ILE A 180 -7.89 3.55 12.08
N LEU A 181 -7.81 4.78 12.57
CA LEU A 181 -7.01 5.16 13.71
C LEU A 181 -7.82 4.91 14.99
N PHE A 182 -7.34 4.01 15.83
CA PHE A 182 -7.94 3.82 17.15
C PHE A 182 -7.60 4.97 18.10
N PRO A 183 -8.43 5.21 19.12
CA PRO A 183 -8.06 6.09 20.21
C PRO A 183 -6.82 5.57 20.97
N LYS A 184 -6.02 6.48 21.53
CA LYS A 184 -4.71 6.21 22.14
C LYS A 184 -4.75 5.16 23.26
N ASN A 185 -5.87 5.05 23.98
CA ASN A 185 -6.03 4.03 25.02
C ASN A 185 -6.00 2.60 24.45
N TYR A 186 -6.49 2.38 23.23
CA TYR A 186 -6.39 1.08 22.54
C TYR A 186 -4.93 0.75 22.20
N ASP A 187 -4.17 1.72 21.69
CA ASP A 187 -2.75 1.54 21.39
C ASP A 187 -1.93 1.21 22.64
N ILE A 188 -2.24 1.88 23.76
CA ILE A 188 -1.61 1.61 25.07
C ILE A 188 -1.97 0.21 25.57
N GLU A 189 -3.24 -0.17 25.50
CA GLU A 189 -3.74 -1.48 25.93
C GLU A 189 -3.08 -2.60 25.10
N PHE A 190 -3.06 -2.47 23.78
CA PHE A 190 -2.37 -3.39 22.88
C PHE A 190 -0.87 -3.52 23.18
N SER A 191 -0.20 -2.38 23.35
CA SER A 191 1.23 -2.33 23.66
C SER A 191 1.54 -3.01 25.00
N ASN A 192 0.69 -2.84 26.00
CA ASN A 192 0.82 -3.49 27.30
C ASN A 192 0.63 -5.01 27.19
N ILE A 193 -0.40 -5.48 26.47
CA ILE A 193 -0.64 -6.91 26.21
C ILE A 193 0.60 -7.53 25.55
N LEU A 194 1.13 -6.92 24.48
CA LEU A 194 2.33 -7.41 23.80
C LEU A 194 3.57 -7.40 24.69
N LYS A 195 3.81 -6.31 25.44
CA LYS A 195 5.00 -6.17 26.28
C LYS A 195 5.01 -7.20 27.41
N LEU A 196 3.88 -7.36 28.11
CA LEU A 196 3.77 -8.27 29.24
C LEU A 196 3.81 -9.74 28.80
N SER A 197 3.09 -10.10 27.75
CA SER A 197 3.11 -11.45 27.19
C SER A 197 4.50 -11.85 26.67
N LYS A 198 5.19 -10.96 25.92
CA LYS A 198 6.59 -11.20 25.50
C LYS A 198 7.54 -11.35 26.68
N ARG A 199 7.36 -10.56 27.75
CA ARG A 199 8.19 -10.67 28.96
C ARG A 199 8.03 -12.03 29.64
N ILE A 200 6.81 -12.56 29.71
CA ILE A 200 6.54 -13.89 30.26
C ILE A 200 7.18 -14.97 29.39
N TYR A 201 6.97 -14.93 28.08
CA TYR A 201 7.59 -15.87 27.15
C TYR A 201 9.12 -15.86 27.29
N ASN A 202 9.76 -14.69 27.20
CA ASN A 202 11.21 -14.57 27.28
C ASN A 202 11.76 -14.99 28.66
N SER A 203 11.06 -14.65 29.74
CA SER A 203 11.45 -15.09 31.10
C SER A 203 11.34 -16.60 31.24
N TYR A 204 10.29 -17.21 30.68
CA TYR A 204 10.08 -18.65 30.76
C TYR A 204 11.12 -19.41 29.95
N ILE A 205 11.30 -19.06 28.67
CA ILE A 205 12.25 -19.74 27.78
C ILE A 205 13.69 -19.65 28.31
N ASN A 206 14.05 -18.53 28.96
CA ASN A 206 15.38 -18.31 29.53
C ASN A 206 15.53 -18.82 30.98
N GLY A 207 14.56 -19.58 31.52
CA GLY A 207 14.72 -20.21 32.84
C GLY A 207 14.38 -19.33 34.05
N LYS A 208 14.08 -18.04 33.85
CA LYS A 208 13.87 -17.06 34.94
C LYS A 208 12.58 -17.28 35.72
N ILE A 209 11.59 -17.94 35.12
CA ILE A 209 10.32 -18.30 35.79
C ILE A 209 10.03 -19.80 35.67
N PRO A 210 9.35 -20.40 36.68
CA PRO A 210 9.00 -21.82 36.67
C PRO A 210 7.82 -22.12 35.75
N GLN A 211 7.65 -23.41 35.42
CA GLN A 211 6.59 -23.89 34.53
C GLN A 211 5.17 -23.55 35.02
N LYS A 212 4.92 -23.61 36.33
CA LYS A 212 3.60 -23.25 36.91
C LYS A 212 3.18 -21.82 36.53
N GLN A 213 4.12 -20.88 36.44
CA GLN A 213 3.83 -19.50 36.08
C GLN A 213 3.51 -19.35 34.58
N VAL A 214 4.10 -20.15 33.68
CA VAL A 214 3.80 -20.03 32.24
C VAL A 214 2.43 -20.58 31.87
N ASN A 215 1.83 -21.44 32.70
CA ASN A 215 0.45 -21.90 32.49
C ASN A 215 -0.56 -20.74 32.52
N THR A 216 -0.20 -19.63 33.15
CA THR A 216 -1.00 -18.39 33.13
C THR A 216 -0.95 -17.67 31.78
N PHE A 217 -0.12 -18.10 30.82
CA PHE A 217 -0.04 -17.48 29.50
C PHE A 217 -1.36 -17.54 28.72
N LYS A 218 -2.20 -18.57 28.97
CA LYS A 218 -3.56 -18.63 28.42
C LYS A 218 -4.40 -17.41 28.77
N LYS A 219 -4.17 -16.80 29.94
CA LYS A 219 -4.80 -15.52 30.32
C LYS A 219 -4.50 -14.46 29.28
N TRP A 220 -3.24 -14.28 28.88
CA TRP A 220 -2.85 -13.27 27.89
C TRP A 220 -3.44 -13.52 26.50
N VAL A 221 -3.63 -14.78 26.12
CA VAL A 221 -4.37 -15.13 24.90
C VAL A 221 -5.82 -14.66 25.00
N ASN A 222 -6.47 -14.90 26.14
CA ASN A 222 -7.84 -14.44 26.37
C ASN A 222 -7.94 -12.91 26.44
N GLU A 223 -7.00 -12.24 27.10
CA GLU A 223 -6.92 -10.77 27.16
C GLU A 223 -6.77 -10.18 25.76
N PHE A 224 -5.89 -10.74 24.92
CA PHE A 224 -5.78 -10.31 23.52
C PHE A 224 -7.07 -10.55 22.74
N ASN A 225 -7.70 -11.72 22.88
CA ASN A 225 -8.94 -12.03 22.18
C ASN A 225 -10.08 -11.09 22.61
N TYR A 226 -10.16 -10.76 23.89
CA TYR A 226 -11.11 -9.77 24.41
C TYR A 226 -10.84 -8.38 23.84
N PHE A 227 -9.59 -7.92 23.91
CA PHE A 227 -9.15 -6.65 23.33
C PHE A 227 -9.45 -6.59 21.82
N TYR A 228 -9.18 -7.67 21.09
CA TYR A 228 -9.42 -7.73 19.65
C TYR A 228 -10.91 -7.61 19.32
N LYS A 229 -11.79 -8.30 20.06
CA LYS A 229 -13.25 -8.14 19.92
C LYS A 229 -13.70 -6.71 20.19
N LYS A 230 -13.11 -6.05 21.19
CA LYS A 230 -13.36 -4.63 21.49
C LYS A 230 -12.93 -3.73 20.31
N CYS A 231 -11.78 -4.00 19.68
CA CYS A 231 -11.35 -3.32 18.45
C CYS A 231 -12.33 -3.57 17.29
N GLU A 232 -12.78 -4.82 17.08
CA GLU A 232 -13.75 -5.17 16.04
C GLU A 232 -15.09 -4.44 16.23
N GLN A 233 -15.57 -4.35 17.48
CA GLN A 233 -16.77 -3.59 17.80
C GLN A 233 -16.59 -2.11 17.45
N PHE A 234 -15.51 -1.48 17.92
CA PHE A 234 -15.23 -0.08 17.60
C PHE A 234 -15.14 0.14 16.08
N TYR A 235 -14.44 -0.76 15.37
CA TYR A 235 -14.31 -0.71 13.92
C TYR A 235 -15.65 -0.78 13.20
N ASN A 236 -16.47 -1.79 13.52
CA ASN A 236 -17.74 -2.00 12.85
C ASN A 236 -18.72 -0.85 13.08
N THR A 237 -18.65 -0.18 14.23
CA THR A 237 -19.50 0.98 14.53
C THR A 237 -19.07 2.25 13.78
N HIS A 238 -17.76 2.46 13.54
CA HIS A 238 -17.25 3.74 13.03
C HIS A 238 -16.66 3.70 11.62
N LYS A 239 -16.48 2.52 11.01
CA LYS A 239 -15.85 2.40 9.67
C LYS A 239 -16.56 3.21 8.57
N ASP A 240 -17.87 3.36 8.69
CA ASP A 240 -18.72 4.07 7.72
C ASP A 240 -18.99 5.52 8.15
N ASP A 241 -18.47 5.96 9.30
CA ASP A 241 -18.60 7.33 9.77
C ASP A 241 -17.71 8.27 8.95
N LYS A 242 -18.31 9.32 8.37
CA LYS A 242 -17.59 10.35 7.61
C LYS A 242 -16.53 11.09 8.44
N TYR A 243 -16.61 11.08 9.77
CA TYR A 243 -15.66 11.73 10.66
C TYR A 243 -14.52 10.82 11.15
N VAL A 244 -14.58 9.50 10.91
CA VAL A 244 -13.55 8.58 11.42
C VAL A 244 -12.18 8.89 10.80
N CYS A 245 -11.14 8.98 11.63
CA CYS A 245 -9.79 9.16 11.11
C CYS A 245 -9.28 7.82 10.57
N THR A 246 -8.94 7.76 9.28
CA THR A 246 -8.28 6.57 8.71
C THR A 246 -6.78 6.63 8.92
N ARG A 247 -6.10 5.48 8.84
CA ARG A 247 -4.64 5.43 8.89
C ARG A 247 -3.98 6.26 7.81
N LYS A 248 -4.54 6.29 6.60
CA LYS A 248 -4.07 7.17 5.51
C LYS A 248 -4.06 8.64 5.92
N ILE A 249 -5.14 9.10 6.57
CA ILE A 249 -5.23 10.47 7.08
C ILE A 249 -4.23 10.68 8.22
N ALA A 250 -4.09 9.73 9.15
CA ALA A 250 -3.14 9.81 10.24
C ALA A 250 -1.68 9.90 9.75
N ASP A 251 -1.30 9.05 8.79
CA ASP A 251 0.04 9.05 8.17
C ASP A 251 0.32 10.35 7.43
N PHE A 252 -0.70 10.92 6.76
CA PHE A 252 -0.60 12.23 6.15
C PHE A 252 -0.36 13.34 7.19
N LEU A 253 -1.10 13.35 8.29
CA LEU A 253 -0.91 14.33 9.37
C LEU A 253 0.49 14.24 9.97
N LEU A 254 1.02 13.02 10.17
CA LEU A 254 2.41 12.81 10.61
C LEU A 254 3.42 13.38 9.61
N LYS A 255 3.29 13.05 8.32
CA LYS A 255 4.19 13.54 7.25
C LYS A 255 4.16 15.07 7.14
N SER A 256 2.99 15.66 7.34
CA SER A 256 2.78 17.11 7.33
C SER A 256 3.17 17.81 8.63
N LYS A 257 3.77 17.10 9.60
CA LYS A 257 4.21 17.60 10.92
C LYS A 257 3.06 18.16 11.78
N LEU A 258 1.85 17.62 11.64
CA LEU A 258 0.65 18.04 12.38
C LEU A 258 0.40 17.15 13.62
N ASN A 259 1.42 16.99 14.46
CA ASN A 259 1.38 16.07 15.60
C ASN A 259 0.29 16.44 16.61
N THR A 260 0.12 17.72 16.93
CA THR A 260 -0.90 18.19 17.87
C THR A 260 -2.32 17.89 17.39
N THR A 261 -2.58 18.04 16.08
CA THR A 261 -3.85 17.68 15.45
C THR A 261 -4.10 16.18 15.58
N LEU A 262 -3.09 15.36 15.30
CA LEU A 262 -3.19 13.90 15.43
C LEU A 262 -3.44 13.47 16.88
N GLU A 263 -2.72 14.05 17.85
CA GLU A 263 -2.91 13.75 19.28
C GLU A 263 -4.32 14.07 19.76
N TYR A 264 -4.93 15.15 19.25
CA TYR A 264 -6.31 15.50 19.54
C TYR A 264 -7.28 14.46 18.96
N ILE A 265 -7.09 14.07 17.69
CA ILE A 265 -7.90 13.03 17.03
C ILE A 265 -7.77 11.70 17.78
N GLN A 266 -6.56 11.33 18.23
CA GLN A 266 -6.30 10.10 18.99
C GLN A 266 -7.03 10.05 20.35
N ARG A 267 -7.69 11.11 20.81
CA ARG A 267 -8.55 11.04 22.00
C ARG A 267 -9.84 10.24 21.74
N THR A 268 -10.39 10.32 20.53
CA THR A 268 -11.66 9.66 20.18
C THR A 268 -11.60 8.82 18.91
N GLY A 269 -10.55 8.93 18.10
CA GLY A 269 -10.47 8.31 16.77
C GLY A 269 -11.21 9.08 15.66
N GLU A 270 -11.75 10.26 15.99
CA GLU A 270 -12.60 11.05 15.11
C GLU A 270 -11.98 12.43 14.83
N ILE A 271 -12.20 12.92 13.61
CA ILE A 271 -11.88 14.28 13.21
C ILE A 271 -13.03 15.15 13.68
N LYS A 272 -12.80 15.95 14.72
CA LYS A 272 -13.77 16.90 15.26
C LYS A 272 -13.65 18.29 14.63
N LYS A 273 -14.66 19.12 14.87
CA LYS A 273 -14.79 20.47 14.28
C LYS A 273 -13.57 21.34 14.54
N GLU A 274 -12.97 21.24 15.72
CA GLU A 274 -11.84 22.05 16.18
C GLU A 274 -10.55 21.74 15.40
N VAL A 275 -10.42 20.51 14.91
CA VAL A 275 -9.21 20.05 14.20
C VAL A 275 -9.40 19.94 12.69
N ALA A 276 -10.65 19.89 12.21
CA ALA A 276 -11.00 19.81 10.80
C ALA A 276 -10.29 20.86 9.90
N PRO A 277 -10.08 22.13 10.32
CA PRO A 277 -9.33 23.11 9.52
C PRO A 277 -7.94 22.63 9.07
N TYR A 278 -7.31 21.75 9.85
CA TYR A 278 -5.95 21.26 9.62
C TYR A 278 -5.91 19.92 8.88
N VAL A 279 -7.04 19.25 8.66
CA VAL A 279 -7.10 17.92 8.04
C VAL A 279 -7.39 18.05 6.54
N TYR A 280 -6.40 18.47 5.77
CA TYR A 280 -6.52 18.72 4.32
C TYR A 280 -6.17 17.52 3.43
N HIS A 281 -6.45 16.31 3.90
CA HIS A 281 -6.28 15.10 3.09
C HIS A 281 -7.48 14.88 2.16
N ILE A 282 -7.22 14.51 0.90
CA ILE A 282 -8.25 14.34 -0.14
C ILE A 282 -9.38 13.38 0.28
N ASP A 283 -9.04 12.24 0.87
CA ASP A 283 -10.02 11.23 1.27
C ASP A 283 -10.97 11.74 2.36
N PHE A 284 -10.54 12.71 3.18
CA PHE A 284 -11.42 13.34 4.16
C PHE A 284 -12.42 14.27 3.48
N ILE A 285 -11.92 15.18 2.64
CA ILE A 285 -12.74 16.18 1.95
C ILE A 285 -13.76 15.51 1.01
N LYS A 286 -13.38 14.44 0.31
CA LYS A 286 -14.28 13.69 -0.59
C LYS A 286 -15.50 13.11 0.11
N ARG A 287 -15.44 12.80 1.41
CA ARG A 287 -16.60 12.30 2.19
C ARG A 287 -17.73 13.32 2.25
N PHE A 288 -17.40 14.60 2.13
CA PHE A 288 -18.35 15.71 2.18
C PHE A 288 -18.66 16.28 0.79
N LYS A 289 -18.33 15.57 -0.31
CA LYS A 289 -18.54 16.06 -1.68
C LYS A 289 -19.95 16.61 -1.90
N LYS A 290 -20.98 15.89 -1.44
CA LYS A 290 -22.39 16.30 -1.58
C LYS A 290 -22.72 17.56 -0.77
N ASP A 291 -22.16 17.69 0.43
CA ASP A 291 -22.35 18.86 1.29
C ASP A 291 -21.68 20.10 0.67
N ILE A 292 -20.46 19.93 0.13
CA ILE A 292 -19.73 20.96 -0.60
C ILE A 292 -20.52 21.41 -1.84
N GLU A 293 -20.97 20.47 -2.66
CA GLU A 293 -21.76 20.75 -3.86
C GLU A 293 -23.04 21.52 -3.52
N LYS A 294 -23.76 21.10 -2.48
CA LYS A 294 -24.99 21.78 -2.03
C LYS A 294 -24.75 23.24 -1.64
N VAL A 295 -23.67 23.54 -0.91
CA VAL A 295 -23.36 24.90 -0.45
C VAL A 295 -22.98 25.80 -1.62
N PHE A 296 -22.08 25.36 -2.49
CA PHE A 296 -21.58 26.17 -3.59
C PHE A 296 -22.61 26.36 -4.72
N LEU A 297 -23.48 25.37 -4.95
CA LEU A 297 -24.52 25.44 -5.98
C LEU A 297 -25.55 26.54 -5.72
N GLN A 298 -25.78 26.94 -4.46
CA GLN A 298 -26.65 28.07 -4.11
C GLN A 298 -26.20 29.38 -4.76
N TYR A 299 -24.91 29.50 -5.08
CA TYR A 299 -24.29 30.65 -5.72
C TYR A 299 -23.92 30.39 -7.18
N LYS A 300 -24.51 29.34 -7.78
CA LYS A 300 -24.22 28.89 -9.15
C LYS A 300 -22.76 28.50 -9.38
N ILE A 301 -22.04 28.13 -8.32
CA ILE A 301 -20.68 27.60 -8.39
C ILE A 301 -20.77 26.07 -8.41
N ILE A 302 -20.41 25.45 -9.53
CA ILE A 302 -20.60 24.01 -9.75
C ILE A 302 -19.31 23.28 -9.40
N LEU A 303 -19.37 22.30 -8.48
CA LEU A 303 -18.24 21.46 -8.13
C LEU A 303 -17.89 20.53 -9.32
N LYS A 304 -16.67 20.65 -9.84
CA LYS A 304 -16.17 19.80 -10.95
C LYS A 304 -15.35 18.63 -10.46
N GLY A 305 -14.52 18.83 -9.43
CA GLY A 305 -13.68 17.76 -8.92
C GLY A 305 -12.92 18.11 -7.66
N ILE A 306 -12.39 17.07 -7.02
CA ILE A 306 -11.46 17.18 -5.89
C ILE A 306 -10.27 16.29 -6.24
N ASN A 307 -9.10 16.89 -6.45
CA ASN A 307 -7.84 16.20 -6.71
C ASN A 307 -6.91 16.29 -5.50
N ASN A 308 -5.67 15.80 -5.62
CA ASN A 308 -4.74 15.73 -4.48
C ASN A 308 -4.32 17.09 -3.92
N ASN A 309 -4.49 18.16 -4.70
CA ASN A 309 -4.00 19.49 -4.36
C ASN A 309 -5.13 20.52 -4.24
N TYR A 310 -6.22 20.37 -4.99
CA TYR A 310 -7.26 21.38 -5.15
C TYR A 310 -8.68 20.82 -5.14
N VAL A 311 -9.61 21.68 -4.71
CA VAL A 311 -11.03 21.59 -5.03
C VAL A 311 -11.28 22.51 -6.23
N ILE A 312 -11.90 21.98 -7.29
CA ILE A 312 -12.11 22.66 -8.56
C ILE A 312 -13.60 22.88 -8.79
N PHE A 313 -13.95 24.10 -9.16
CA PHE A 313 -15.29 24.55 -9.47
C PHE A 313 -15.36 25.15 -10.88
N SER A 314 -16.55 25.23 -11.46
CA SER A 314 -16.83 26.10 -12.59
C SER A 314 -17.87 27.13 -12.22
N TYR A 315 -17.76 28.32 -12.81
CA TYR A 315 -18.70 29.40 -12.60
C TYR A 315 -19.05 30.09 -13.93
N GLU A 316 -20.35 30.21 -14.20
CA GLU A 316 -20.87 30.89 -15.38
C GLU A 316 -21.28 32.32 -15.01
N TYR A 317 -20.51 33.30 -15.52
CA TYR A 317 -20.77 34.71 -15.24
C TYR A 317 -21.63 35.34 -16.35
N LYS A 318 -22.92 35.53 -16.09
CA LYS A 318 -23.89 36.14 -17.03
C LYS A 318 -23.86 35.43 -18.40
N GLN A 319 -23.43 36.14 -19.43
CA GLN A 319 -23.37 35.68 -20.83
C GLN A 319 -21.96 35.26 -21.26
N PHE A 320 -20.99 35.26 -20.35
CA PHE A 320 -19.63 34.85 -20.64
C PHE A 320 -19.47 33.33 -20.51
N ALA A 321 -18.49 32.78 -21.23
CA ALA A 321 -18.09 31.39 -21.06
C ALA A 321 -17.66 31.11 -19.61
N ALA A 322 -17.82 29.86 -19.18
CA ALA A 322 -17.50 29.44 -17.83
C ALA A 322 -16.01 29.64 -17.50
N VAL A 323 -15.75 30.06 -16.27
CA VAL A 323 -14.39 30.16 -15.71
C VAL A 323 -14.21 29.03 -14.71
N PHE A 324 -13.10 28.28 -14.77
CA PHE A 324 -12.76 27.34 -13.72
C PHE A 324 -12.07 28.06 -12.56
N LEU A 325 -12.50 27.72 -11.35
CA LEU A 325 -12.01 28.26 -10.10
C LEU A 325 -11.44 27.15 -9.24
N GLU A 326 -10.37 27.43 -8.52
CA GLU A 326 -9.72 26.48 -7.63
C GLU A 326 -9.36 27.07 -6.27
N VAL A 327 -9.28 26.17 -5.29
CA VAL A 327 -8.75 26.45 -3.96
C VAL A 327 -7.97 25.23 -3.48
N SER A 328 -6.78 25.46 -2.93
CA SER A 328 -5.95 24.36 -2.43
C SER A 328 -6.67 23.62 -1.30
N LEU A 329 -6.46 22.32 -1.15
CA LEU A 329 -7.12 21.53 -0.09
C LEU A 329 -6.89 22.14 1.30
N LYS A 330 -5.69 22.67 1.54
CA LYS A 330 -5.32 23.33 2.81
C LYS A 330 -6.13 24.60 3.06
N ASN A 331 -6.25 25.47 2.08
CA ASN A 331 -7.06 26.68 2.23
C ASN A 331 -8.54 26.31 2.30
N PHE A 332 -8.96 25.31 1.54
CA PHE A 332 -10.34 24.83 1.53
C PHE A 332 -10.76 24.37 2.92
N THR A 333 -10.01 23.47 3.58
CA THR A 333 -10.36 23.05 4.94
C THR A 333 -10.27 24.21 5.92
N ARG A 334 -9.28 25.10 5.80
CA ARG A 334 -9.14 26.23 6.72
C ARG A 334 -10.37 27.14 6.72
N GLN A 335 -10.90 27.47 5.54
CA GLN A 335 -11.97 28.45 5.37
C GLN A 335 -13.36 27.82 5.35
N PHE A 336 -13.46 26.59 4.84
CA PHE A 336 -14.71 25.90 4.55
C PHE A 336 -14.97 24.65 5.42
N TYR A 337 -14.22 24.41 6.50
CA TYR A 337 -14.45 23.24 7.37
C TYR A 337 -15.85 23.18 7.98
N SER A 338 -16.55 24.31 8.14
CA SER A 338 -17.88 24.35 8.75
C SER A 338 -18.92 23.61 7.91
N ILE A 339 -18.69 23.49 6.58
CA ILE A 339 -19.49 22.68 5.65
C ILE A 339 -19.58 21.23 6.14
N PHE A 340 -18.48 20.68 6.66
CA PHE A 340 -18.42 19.29 7.10
C PHE A 340 -19.39 18.98 8.25
N TYR A 341 -19.80 20.02 8.99
CA TYR A 341 -20.64 19.91 10.20
C TYR A 341 -22.00 20.60 10.03
N GLY A 342 -22.41 20.96 8.81
CA GLY A 342 -23.73 21.53 8.53
C GLY A 342 -24.00 22.93 9.12
N ASN A 343 -23.00 23.60 9.66
CA ASN A 343 -23.13 24.93 10.27
C ASN A 343 -22.68 25.99 9.25
N VAL A 344 -23.54 26.33 8.29
CA VAL A 344 -23.13 27.12 7.12
C VAL A 344 -23.95 28.39 6.97
N GLN A 345 -23.26 29.54 7.08
CA GLN A 345 -23.71 30.83 6.57
C GLN A 345 -22.53 31.46 5.83
N TYR A 346 -22.41 31.16 4.54
CA TYR A 346 -21.51 31.89 3.65
C TYR A 346 -22.31 32.92 2.88
N ASP A 347 -21.65 33.97 2.40
CA ASP A 347 -22.16 34.87 1.39
C ASP A 347 -21.25 34.79 0.15
N GLU A 348 -21.62 35.47 -0.93
CA GLU A 348 -20.81 35.48 -2.16
C GLU A 348 -19.39 35.99 -1.91
N TYR A 349 -19.24 37.01 -1.06
CA TYR A 349 -17.94 37.56 -0.72
C TYR A 349 -17.04 36.49 -0.09
N ASN A 350 -17.51 35.82 0.95
CA ASN A 350 -16.78 34.80 1.70
C ASN A 350 -16.39 33.60 0.83
N LEU A 351 -17.21 33.24 -0.17
CA LEU A 351 -16.88 32.17 -1.10
C LEU A 351 -15.82 32.62 -2.10
N PHE A 352 -16.08 33.67 -2.87
CA PHE A 352 -15.21 34.08 -3.97
C PHE A 352 -13.88 34.68 -3.50
N SER A 353 -13.80 35.25 -2.30
CA SER A 353 -12.55 35.81 -1.77
C SER A 353 -11.45 34.76 -1.53
N GLU A 354 -11.82 33.49 -1.37
CA GLU A 354 -10.89 32.40 -1.10
C GLU A 354 -10.60 31.52 -2.33
N LEU A 355 -11.36 31.70 -3.41
CA LEU A 355 -11.17 31.02 -4.70
C LEU A 355 -10.14 31.77 -5.56
N ASN A 356 -9.54 31.05 -6.50
CA ASN A 356 -8.65 31.61 -7.52
C ASN A 356 -9.10 31.14 -8.89
N VAL A 357 -8.85 31.92 -9.94
CA VAL A 357 -8.98 31.42 -11.32
C VAL A 357 -7.95 30.32 -11.53
N CYS A 358 -8.37 29.18 -12.12
CA CYS A 358 -7.45 28.11 -12.48
C CYS A 358 -6.37 28.64 -13.44
N ASN A 359 -5.11 28.24 -13.22
CA ASN A 359 -4.00 28.63 -14.07
C ASN A 359 -3.94 27.73 -15.33
N ASP A 360 -5.00 27.81 -16.12
CA ASP A 360 -5.10 27.27 -17.46
C ASP A 360 -5.52 28.38 -18.42
N TYR A 361 -5.06 28.29 -19.67
CA TYR A 361 -5.25 29.36 -20.66
C TYR A 361 -6.72 29.73 -20.86
N ASP A 362 -7.61 28.74 -20.92
CA ASP A 362 -9.03 28.96 -21.20
C ASP A 362 -9.72 29.69 -20.05
N SER A 363 -9.49 29.27 -18.80
CA SER A 363 -10.02 29.95 -17.61
C SER A 363 -9.51 31.38 -17.51
N VAL A 364 -8.22 31.59 -17.76
CA VAL A 364 -7.63 32.92 -17.77
C VAL A 364 -8.24 33.78 -18.88
N TYR A 365 -8.31 33.27 -20.10
CA TYR A 365 -8.86 33.97 -21.25
C TYR A 365 -10.32 34.37 -21.00
N ASN A 366 -11.14 33.45 -20.48
CA ASN A 366 -12.54 33.70 -20.15
C ASN A 366 -12.68 34.76 -19.05
N PHE A 367 -11.83 34.70 -18.01
CA PHE A 367 -11.79 35.73 -16.97
C PHE A 367 -11.44 37.11 -17.54
N ILE A 368 -10.41 37.19 -18.41
CA ILE A 368 -10.07 38.44 -19.11
C ILE A 368 -11.23 38.95 -19.98
N GLY A 369 -11.97 38.04 -20.62
CA GLY A 369 -13.22 38.37 -21.33
C GLY A 369 -14.23 39.09 -20.45
N ILE A 370 -14.44 38.61 -19.21
CA ILE A 370 -15.32 39.24 -18.23
C ILE A 370 -14.84 40.64 -17.87
N LEU A 371 -13.54 40.81 -17.61
CA LEU A 371 -12.97 42.12 -17.30
C LEU A 371 -13.13 43.11 -18.44
N ASN A 372 -12.93 42.67 -19.68
CA ASN A 372 -13.17 43.46 -20.87
C ASN A 372 -14.65 43.82 -21.04
N GLY A 373 -15.55 42.94 -20.62
CA GLY A 373 -16.98 43.24 -20.49
C GLY A 373 -17.24 44.43 -19.57
N LEU A 374 -16.66 44.44 -18.38
CA LEU A 374 -16.76 45.56 -17.42
C LEU A 374 -16.19 46.87 -17.98
N LEU A 375 -15.17 46.77 -18.83
CA LEU A 375 -14.46 47.90 -19.42
C LEU A 375 -14.95 48.31 -20.81
N LYS A 376 -16.03 47.71 -21.33
CA LYS A 376 -16.52 47.90 -22.72
C LYS A 376 -16.67 49.36 -23.14
N HIS A 377 -17.05 50.23 -22.21
CA HIS A 377 -17.24 51.68 -22.43
C HIS A 377 -16.08 52.52 -21.90
N SER A 378 -14.87 51.97 -21.86
CA SER A 378 -13.66 52.67 -21.47
C SER A 378 -12.61 52.58 -22.58
N GLN A 379 -11.58 53.41 -22.50
CA GLN A 379 -10.43 53.37 -23.41
C GLN A 379 -9.52 52.15 -23.16
N TYR A 380 -9.73 51.40 -22.08
CA TYR A 380 -8.85 50.33 -21.66
C TYR A 380 -9.34 48.96 -22.11
N LYS A 381 -8.40 48.09 -22.48
CA LYS A 381 -8.68 46.69 -22.83
C LYS A 381 -7.52 45.80 -22.39
N PHE A 382 -7.84 44.66 -21.80
CA PHE A 382 -6.88 43.60 -21.54
C PHE A 382 -6.76 42.68 -22.77
N TYR A 383 -5.54 42.26 -23.07
CA TYR A 383 -5.22 41.34 -24.13
C TYR A 383 -4.32 40.22 -23.61
N ILE A 384 -4.61 38.98 -24.02
CA ILE A 384 -3.79 37.82 -23.73
C ILE A 384 -3.85 36.87 -24.92
N ASN A 385 -2.73 36.22 -25.21
CA ASN A 385 -2.57 35.14 -26.18
C ASN A 385 -1.67 34.05 -25.57
N ASN A 386 -1.44 32.95 -26.29
CA ASN A 386 -0.63 31.83 -25.80
C ASN A 386 0.79 32.24 -25.40
N GLU A 387 1.41 33.16 -26.14
CA GLU A 387 2.79 33.60 -25.87
C GLU A 387 2.88 34.40 -24.56
N LEU A 388 1.98 35.37 -24.37
CA LEU A 388 1.90 36.17 -23.16
C LEU A 388 1.55 35.30 -21.94
N TYR A 389 0.61 34.36 -22.12
CA TYR A 389 0.24 33.41 -21.07
C TYR A 389 1.43 32.53 -20.64
N ASN A 390 2.21 32.02 -21.59
CA ASN A 390 3.42 31.25 -21.30
C ASN A 390 4.47 32.08 -20.56
N LYS A 391 4.55 33.39 -20.86
CA LYS A 391 5.37 34.37 -20.13
C LYS A 391 4.74 34.80 -18.78
N GLN A 392 3.58 34.26 -18.41
CA GLN A 392 2.81 34.58 -17.19
C GLN A 392 2.51 36.09 -17.06
N VAL A 393 2.25 36.73 -18.20
CA VAL A 393 1.88 38.15 -18.30
C VAL A 393 0.64 38.32 -19.16
N MET A 394 -0.01 39.46 -19.00
CA MET A 394 -1.06 39.93 -19.89
C MET A 394 -0.80 41.39 -20.25
N GLU A 395 -1.35 41.83 -21.37
CA GLU A 395 -1.20 43.20 -21.83
C GLU A 395 -2.42 44.03 -21.43
N LEU A 396 -2.20 45.20 -20.86
CA LEU A 396 -3.23 46.23 -20.69
C LEU A 396 -2.97 47.34 -21.70
N GLN A 397 -3.95 47.57 -22.58
CA GLN A 397 -3.90 48.54 -23.66
C GLN A 397 -4.76 49.77 -23.33
N ASN A 398 -4.27 50.95 -23.70
CA ASN A 398 -5.03 52.19 -23.79
C ASN A 398 -5.23 52.52 -25.28
N LYS A 399 -6.45 52.33 -25.77
CA LYS A 399 -6.79 52.51 -27.19
C LYS A 399 -6.69 53.96 -27.66
N ASN A 400 -6.86 54.92 -26.75
CA ASN A 400 -6.87 56.33 -27.12
C ASN A 400 -5.46 56.89 -27.32
N THR A 401 -4.48 56.37 -26.57
CA THR A 401 -3.09 56.82 -26.65
C THR A 401 -2.19 55.82 -27.38
N GLU A 402 -2.75 54.72 -27.88
CA GLU A 402 -2.01 53.62 -28.51
C GLU A 402 -0.83 53.13 -27.66
N GLN A 403 -1.07 53.00 -26.35
CA GLN A 403 -0.07 52.57 -25.39
C GLN A 403 -0.44 51.23 -24.75
N TYR A 404 0.57 50.47 -24.34
CA TYR A 404 0.39 49.23 -23.61
C TYR A 404 1.34 49.11 -22.42
N THR A 405 1.03 48.18 -21.53
CA THR A 405 1.92 47.74 -20.48
C THR A 405 1.66 46.28 -20.12
N ASN A 406 2.68 45.58 -19.64
CA ASN A 406 2.58 44.18 -19.27
C ASN A 406 2.32 44.06 -17.77
N ILE A 407 1.33 43.24 -17.41
CA ILE A 407 0.92 42.99 -16.04
C ILE A 407 1.14 41.52 -15.73
N GLU A 408 1.78 41.25 -14.59
CA GLU A 408 1.97 39.90 -14.08
C GLU A 408 0.62 39.23 -13.78
N LEU A 409 0.41 38.05 -14.38
CA LEU A 409 -0.88 37.40 -14.42
C LEU A 409 -1.33 36.89 -13.04
N ASN A 410 -0.48 36.15 -12.34
CA ASN A 410 -0.85 35.45 -11.10
C ASN A 410 -1.33 36.40 -9.99
N ASN A 411 -0.61 37.51 -9.79
CA ASN A 411 -0.99 38.51 -8.81
C ASN A 411 -2.25 39.26 -9.21
N PHE A 412 -2.43 39.49 -10.51
CA PHE A 412 -3.59 40.17 -11.05
C PHE A 412 -4.87 39.34 -10.87
N LEU A 413 -4.87 38.06 -11.26
CA LEU A 413 -6.04 37.19 -11.16
C LEU A 413 -6.57 37.12 -9.72
N LYS A 414 -5.69 36.89 -8.74
CA LYS A 414 -6.04 36.84 -7.31
C LYS A 414 -6.66 38.13 -6.81
N LYS A 415 -6.08 39.27 -7.18
CA LYS A 415 -6.51 40.59 -6.70
C LYS A 415 -7.89 41.00 -7.23
N HIS A 416 -8.30 40.44 -8.37
CA HIS A 416 -9.50 40.87 -9.10
C HIS A 416 -10.69 39.90 -9.01
N MET A 417 -10.63 38.90 -8.12
CA MET A 417 -11.75 38.00 -7.81
C MET A 417 -13.02 38.74 -7.34
N TYR A 418 -12.90 39.99 -6.90
CA TYR A 418 -14.03 40.85 -6.55
C TYR A 418 -15.06 41.08 -7.65
N VAL A 419 -14.67 40.84 -8.90
CA VAL A 419 -15.55 40.93 -10.06
C VAL A 419 -16.74 39.97 -9.97
N PHE A 420 -16.60 38.85 -9.26
CA PHE A 420 -17.65 37.85 -9.13
C PHE A 420 -18.67 38.15 -8.03
N TYR A 421 -18.33 38.94 -7.02
CA TYR A 421 -19.21 39.21 -5.88
C TYR A 421 -19.59 40.69 -5.70
N MET A 422 -18.98 41.61 -6.46
CA MET A 422 -19.38 43.02 -6.48
C MET A 422 -20.39 43.27 -7.60
N ASN A 423 -21.29 44.24 -7.39
CA ASN A 423 -22.10 44.76 -8.49
C ASN A 423 -21.22 45.37 -9.58
N GLU A 424 -21.75 45.39 -10.81
CA GLU A 424 -21.00 45.76 -12.02
C GLU A 424 -20.37 47.15 -11.95
N ASN A 425 -21.12 48.15 -11.46
CA ASN A 425 -20.64 49.53 -11.35
C ASN A 425 -19.50 49.64 -10.34
N SER A 426 -19.64 49.03 -9.16
CA SER A 426 -18.59 49.01 -8.13
C SER A 426 -17.34 48.28 -8.61
N ALA A 427 -17.51 47.13 -9.27
CA ALA A 427 -16.40 46.37 -9.86
C ALA A 427 -15.67 47.19 -10.93
N ARG A 428 -16.42 47.87 -11.82
CA ARG A 428 -15.87 48.75 -12.85
C ARG A 428 -15.08 49.93 -12.27
N ILE A 429 -15.65 50.63 -11.27
CA ILE A 429 -14.97 51.76 -10.60
C ILE A 429 -13.66 51.29 -9.97
N LYS A 430 -13.69 50.15 -9.27
CA LYS A 430 -12.51 49.56 -8.62
C LYS A 430 -11.44 49.16 -9.64
N MET A 431 -11.83 48.57 -10.78
CA MET A 431 -10.92 48.21 -11.87
C MET A 431 -10.27 49.45 -12.50
N LEU A 432 -11.06 50.48 -12.80
CA LEU A 432 -10.52 51.74 -13.34
C LEU A 432 -9.58 52.45 -12.36
N SER A 433 -9.87 52.38 -11.05
CA SER A 433 -8.97 52.88 -10.00
C SER A 433 -7.63 52.14 -9.97
N TYR A 434 -7.64 50.82 -10.18
CA TYR A 434 -6.42 50.04 -10.34
C TYR A 434 -5.64 50.46 -11.58
N ILE A 435 -6.30 50.53 -12.75
CA ILE A 435 -5.67 50.90 -14.02
C ILE A 435 -5.01 52.28 -13.97
N LYS A 436 -5.66 53.27 -13.34
CA LYS A 436 -5.09 54.62 -13.16
C LYS A 436 -3.77 54.65 -12.38
N LYS A 437 -3.48 53.62 -11.58
CA LYS A 437 -2.24 53.49 -10.80
C LYS A 437 -1.15 52.72 -11.53
N VAL A 438 -1.46 52.12 -12.68
CA VAL A 438 -0.49 51.37 -13.48
C VAL A 438 0.49 52.35 -14.13
N LYS A 439 1.78 52.06 -14.00
CA LYS A 439 2.90 52.83 -14.56
C LYS A 439 3.62 52.01 -15.63
N GLY A 440 4.52 52.65 -16.39
CA GLY A 440 5.32 51.95 -17.40
C GLY A 440 4.55 51.65 -18.68
N TRP A 441 3.77 52.62 -19.14
CA TRP A 441 3.15 52.59 -20.46
C TRP A 441 4.22 52.76 -21.53
N LYS A 442 4.14 51.93 -22.58
CA LYS A 442 5.00 51.93 -23.76
C LYS A 442 4.14 52.17 -24.99
N ASP A 443 4.68 52.80 -26.02
CA ASP A 443 3.94 52.99 -27.27
C ASP A 443 3.82 51.67 -28.02
N GLN A 444 2.66 51.41 -28.64
CA GLN A 444 2.41 50.17 -29.37
C GLN A 444 3.41 49.96 -30.52
N MET A 445 3.93 51.04 -31.09
CA MET A 445 4.96 51.00 -32.15
C MET A 445 6.30 50.40 -31.68
N ASP A 446 6.57 50.38 -30.37
CA ASP A 446 7.79 49.77 -29.82
C ASP A 446 7.66 48.25 -29.65
N LYS A 447 6.49 47.68 -29.92
CA LYS A 447 6.21 46.25 -29.79
C LYS A 447 7.00 45.41 -30.82
N ASP A 448 7.18 45.96 -32.02
CA ASP A 448 7.84 45.27 -33.14
C ASP A 448 9.32 45.70 -33.32
N LYS A 449 9.77 46.78 -32.65
CA LYS A 449 11.16 47.28 -32.76
C LYS A 449 12.22 46.35 -32.16
N TYR A 450 11.82 45.46 -31.26
CA TYR A 450 12.72 44.55 -30.54
C TYR A 450 12.36 43.07 -30.74
N ASP A 451 11.49 42.75 -31.71
CA ASP A 451 11.28 41.37 -32.16
C ASP A 451 12.42 40.99 -33.11
N ILE A 452 13.63 40.91 -32.54
CA ILE A 452 14.77 40.32 -33.24
C ILE A 452 14.43 38.83 -33.30
N GLY A 453 13.92 38.42 -34.47
CA GLY A 453 13.65 37.02 -34.77
C GLY A 453 14.83 36.12 -34.42
N ASP A 454 14.53 34.83 -34.27
CA ASP A 454 15.45 33.80 -33.80
C ASP A 454 16.90 33.94 -34.33
N ILE A 455 17.75 34.54 -33.50
CA ILE A 455 19.17 34.82 -33.80
C ILE A 455 20.00 33.53 -33.85
N SER A 456 19.39 32.36 -33.57
CA SER A 456 20.06 31.07 -33.69
C SER A 456 20.54 30.76 -35.12
N SER A 457 19.97 31.43 -36.13
CA SER A 457 20.39 31.31 -37.53
C SER A 457 21.60 32.18 -37.92
N GLU A 458 21.94 33.22 -37.14
CA GLU A 458 23.13 34.06 -37.40
C GLU A 458 24.41 33.53 -36.71
N TRP A 459 24.28 32.57 -35.78
CA TRP A 459 25.41 31.97 -35.07
C TRP A 459 25.87 30.64 -35.68
N SER A 460 25.45 30.33 -36.90
CA SER A 460 25.83 29.11 -37.63
C SER A 460 26.55 29.39 -38.95
N VAL A 461 27.48 30.35 -39.01
CA VAL A 461 28.58 30.37 -39.99
C VAL A 461 29.81 31.08 -39.40
N ASN A 462 30.68 30.32 -38.73
CA ASN A 462 32.14 30.27 -38.92
C ASN A 462 32.80 29.40 -37.85
#